data_AF-A0A7W7GAZ3-F1
#
_entry.id   AF-A0A7W7GAZ3-F1
#
_cell.length_a   1.000
_cell.length_b   1.000
_cell.length_c   1.000
_cell.angle_alpha   90.00
_cell.angle_beta   90.00
_cell.angle_gamma   90.00
#
_symmetry.space_group_name_H-M   'P 1'
#
loop_
_entity.id
_entity.type
_entity.pdbx_description
1 polymer ?
#
loop_
_entity_poly.entity_id
_entity_poly.type
_entity_poly.pdbx_seq_one_letter_code
_entity_poly.pdbx_strand_id
1 'polypeptide(L)'
;MPPSDGAAMRAAALTAAIKTHLLVGDLRLCLGVSRDEAIAHAEDAIRQTADTFAAWIAGTTRLRLIPGPVVDEATGAPAGATFTGEKMQLNTGQKITYTVDTEDASGYDTNETIEWSVDNADSLVLTVSEDTRSATVVSGAPGSGVLKASIPALGLEATEAIDIVPAGTATIKLVAGPVEEENPAPEQ
;
A
#
# COMPACT_ATOMS: atom_id res chain seq x y z
N MET A 1 -25.88 5.02 0.17
CA MET A 1 -25.06 4.75 1.36
C MET A 1 -24.50 6.09 1.78
N PRO A 2 -24.77 6.62 2.99
CA PRO A 2 -24.33 7.97 3.32
C PRO A 2 -22.79 7.99 3.32
N PRO A 3 -22.17 9.07 2.80
CA PRO A 3 -20.73 9.23 2.93
C PRO A 3 -20.37 9.09 4.41
N SER A 4 -19.25 8.43 4.72
CA SER A 4 -18.65 8.51 6.05
C SER A 4 -18.47 9.99 6.35
N ASP A 5 -19.38 10.55 7.14
CA ASP A 5 -19.58 11.97 7.25
C ASP A 5 -18.44 12.50 8.12
N GLY A 6 -17.28 12.77 7.50
CA GLY A 6 -16.06 13.18 8.21
C GLY A 6 -16.29 14.40 9.09
N ALA A 7 -17.29 15.22 8.75
CA ALA A 7 -17.81 16.29 9.59
C ALA A 7 -18.41 15.79 10.92
N ALA A 8 -19.22 14.72 10.89
CA ALA A 8 -19.79 14.09 12.08
C ALA A 8 -18.72 13.42 12.94
N MET A 9 -17.72 12.77 12.33
CA MET A 9 -16.59 12.17 13.06
C MET A 9 -15.73 13.25 13.75
N ARG A 10 -15.41 14.36 13.05
CA ARG A 10 -14.70 15.50 13.65
C ARG A 10 -15.50 16.16 14.78
N ALA A 11 -16.82 16.29 14.61
CA ALA A 11 -17.68 16.83 15.67
C ALA A 11 -17.71 15.92 16.91
N ALA A 12 -17.74 14.60 16.71
CA ALA A 12 -17.66 13.62 17.80
C ALA A 12 -16.29 13.66 18.49
N ALA A 13 -15.20 13.75 17.73
CA ALA A 13 -13.84 13.87 18.25
C ALA A 13 -13.63 15.16 19.06
N LEU A 14 -14.14 16.30 18.55
CA LEU A 14 -14.12 17.57 19.27
C LEU A 14 -14.91 17.51 20.57
N THR A 15 -16.09 16.89 20.54
CA THR A 15 -16.93 16.69 21.73
C THR A 15 -16.21 15.82 22.77
N ALA A 16 -15.49 14.78 22.34
CA ALA A 16 -14.70 13.93 23.22
C ALA A 16 -13.49 14.67 23.81
N ALA A 17 -12.77 15.44 23.00
CA ALA A 17 -11.65 16.27 23.46
C ALA A 17 -12.07 17.28 24.53
N ILE A 18 -13.18 18.00 24.31
CA ILE A 18 -13.73 18.94 25.29
C ILE A 18 -14.05 18.23 26.61
N LYS A 19 -14.69 17.04 26.56
CA LYS A 19 -15.00 16.26 27.77
C LYS A 19 -13.73 15.83 28.52
N THR A 20 -12.69 15.41 27.82
CA THR A 20 -11.41 15.03 28.43
C THR A 20 -10.75 16.22 29.13
N HIS A 21 -10.66 17.37 28.46
CA HIS A 21 -10.08 18.60 29.04
C HIS A 21 -10.87 19.10 30.26
N LEU A 22 -12.20 18.98 30.24
CA LEU A 22 -13.07 19.30 31.39
C LEU A 22 -12.88 18.34 32.58
N LEU A 23 -12.63 17.05 32.31
CA LEU A 23 -12.52 16.01 33.34
C LEU A 23 -11.13 15.97 33.99
N VAL A 24 -10.08 16.17 33.20
CA VAL A 24 -8.68 16.16 33.66
C VAL A 24 -8.27 17.51 34.30
N GLY A 25 -9.03 18.57 34.05
CA GLY A 25 -8.92 19.84 34.78
C GLY A 25 -7.82 20.77 34.28
N ASP A 26 -7.41 20.63 33.02
CA ASP A 26 -6.30 21.37 32.40
C ASP A 26 -6.66 22.85 32.08
N LEU A 27 -7.93 23.21 32.25
CA LEU A 27 -8.47 24.56 32.00
C LEU A 27 -8.37 25.49 33.22
N ARG A 28 -7.29 25.38 34.01
CA ARG A 28 -7.09 26.25 35.18
C ARG A 28 -6.35 27.52 34.79
N LEU A 29 -6.90 28.67 35.16
CA LEU A 29 -6.22 29.95 35.04
C LEU A 29 -5.05 29.99 36.03
N CYS A 30 -3.83 30.06 35.52
CA CYS A 30 -2.64 30.30 36.33
C CYS A 30 -2.51 31.78 36.69
N LEU A 31 -2.18 32.08 37.95
CA LEU A 31 -1.91 33.44 38.40
C LEU A 31 -0.73 34.04 37.63
N GLY A 32 -0.91 35.22 37.04
CA GLY A 32 0.13 35.95 36.30
C GLY A 32 0.13 35.75 34.78
N VAL A 33 -0.79 34.96 34.22
CA VAL A 33 -0.97 34.79 32.78
C VAL A 33 -2.17 35.60 32.30
N SER A 34 -2.08 36.21 31.11
CA SER A 34 -3.21 36.90 30.49
C SER A 34 -4.36 35.92 30.28
N ARG A 35 -5.58 36.34 30.61
CA ARG A 35 -6.79 35.53 30.40
C ARG A 35 -6.94 35.11 28.94
N ASP A 36 -6.65 36.01 28.01
CA ASP A 36 -6.85 35.77 26.58
C ASP A 36 -5.81 34.77 26.05
N GLU A 37 -4.56 34.86 26.53
CA GLU A 37 -3.50 33.89 26.18
C GLU A 37 -3.81 32.49 26.74
N ALA A 38 -4.33 32.41 27.96
CA ALA A 38 -4.74 31.14 28.56
C ALA A 38 -5.91 30.48 27.80
N ILE A 39 -6.88 31.28 27.33
CA ILE A 39 -8.01 30.79 26.52
C ILE A 39 -7.50 30.29 25.17
N ALA A 40 -6.64 31.06 24.48
CA ALA A 40 -6.09 30.66 23.19
C ALA A 40 -5.29 29.35 23.29
N HIS A 41 -4.45 29.23 24.32
CA HIS A 41 -3.67 28.02 24.55
C HIS A 41 -4.55 26.79 24.83
N ALA A 42 -5.60 26.96 25.63
CA ALA A 42 -6.58 25.91 25.89
C ALA A 42 -7.35 25.48 24.64
N GLU A 43 -7.74 26.42 23.79
CA GLU A 43 -8.42 26.12 22.52
C GLU A 43 -7.52 25.31 21.58
N ASP A 44 -6.24 25.66 21.47
CA ASP A 44 -5.28 24.93 20.65
C ASP A 44 -5.04 23.51 21.19
N ALA A 45 -4.90 23.35 22.51
CA ALA A 45 -4.76 22.03 23.13
C ALA A 45 -5.99 21.12 22.90
N ILE A 46 -7.21 21.69 22.98
CA ILE A 46 -8.45 20.97 22.69
C ILE A 46 -8.49 20.55 21.22
N ARG A 47 -8.12 21.44 20.29
CA ARG A 47 -8.08 21.11 18.85
C ARG A 47 -7.08 20.01 18.55
N GLN A 48 -5.86 20.09 19.10
CA GLN A 48 -4.85 19.05 18.90
C GLN A 48 -5.30 17.68 19.45
N THR A 49 -5.99 17.68 20.58
CA THR A 49 -6.59 16.47 21.16
C THR A 49 -7.73 15.95 20.28
N ALA A 50 -8.57 16.83 19.75
CA ALA A 50 -9.64 16.47 18.82
C ALA A 50 -9.09 15.88 17.52
N ASP A 51 -8.01 16.43 16.98
CA ASP A 51 -7.32 15.90 15.80
C ASP A 51 -6.77 14.49 16.08
N THR A 52 -6.22 14.28 17.28
CA THR A 52 -5.73 12.96 17.72
C THR A 52 -6.87 11.95 17.83
N PHE A 53 -8.00 12.32 18.42
CA PHE A 53 -9.17 11.46 18.47
C PHE A 53 -9.78 11.21 17.10
N ALA A 54 -9.81 12.22 16.22
CA ALA A 54 -10.28 12.06 14.86
C ALA A 54 -9.41 11.07 14.08
N ALA A 55 -8.08 11.16 14.21
CA ALA A 55 -7.15 10.21 13.62
C ALA A 55 -7.34 8.80 14.18
N TRP A 56 -7.56 8.66 15.49
CA TRP A 56 -7.81 7.37 16.12
C TRP A 56 -9.15 6.74 15.69
N ILE A 57 -10.21 7.56 15.60
CA ILE A 57 -11.55 7.12 15.17
C ILE A 57 -11.54 6.77 13.67
N ALA A 58 -10.79 7.49 12.84
CA ALA A 58 -10.60 7.16 11.44
C ALA A 58 -9.86 5.83 11.25
N GLY A 59 -9.05 5.42 12.23
CA GLY A 59 -8.29 4.18 12.19
C GLY A 59 -7.11 4.25 11.22
N THR A 60 -6.35 3.15 11.15
CA THR A 60 -5.30 2.98 10.15
C THR A 60 -5.88 2.33 8.90
N THR A 61 -5.83 3.03 7.77
CA THR A 61 -6.13 2.43 6.47
C THR A 61 -4.96 1.53 6.06
N ARG A 62 -5.27 0.37 5.48
CA ARG A 62 -4.31 -0.55 4.89
C ARG A 62 -4.51 -0.55 3.38
N LEU A 63 -3.40 -0.55 2.65
CA LEU A 63 -3.39 -0.72 1.20
C LEU A 63 -2.81 -2.10 0.88
N ARG A 64 -3.57 -2.89 0.13
CA ARG A 64 -3.17 -4.22 -0.31
C ARG A 64 -3.18 -4.27 -1.83
N LEU A 65 -2.02 -4.58 -2.41
CA LEU A 65 -1.88 -4.84 -3.83
C LEU A 65 -2.14 -6.33 -4.10
N ILE A 66 -3.02 -6.63 -5.04
CA ILE A 66 -3.45 -8.00 -5.37
C ILE A 66 -3.13 -8.27 -6.84
N PRO A 67 -2.19 -9.19 -7.14
CA PRO A 67 -1.93 -9.61 -8.51
C PRO A 67 -3.07 -10.50 -9.03
N GLY A 68 -3.59 -10.15 -10.20
CA GLY A 68 -4.49 -11.01 -10.98
C GLY A 68 -3.74 -12.10 -11.77
N PRO A 69 -4.43 -12.86 -12.62
CA PRO A 69 -3.80 -13.86 -13.46
C PRO A 69 -2.95 -13.22 -14.56
N VAL A 70 -1.83 -13.87 -14.89
CA VAL A 70 -1.04 -13.52 -16.08
C VAL A 70 -1.75 -14.07 -17.31
N VAL A 71 -1.90 -13.21 -18.31
CA VAL A 71 -2.52 -13.55 -19.58
C VAL A 71 -1.64 -13.12 -20.74
N ASP A 72 -1.76 -13.84 -21.84
CA ASP A 72 -1.18 -13.43 -23.11
C ASP A 72 -1.81 -12.11 -23.57
N GLU A 73 -0.99 -11.17 -24.02
CA GLU A 73 -1.43 -9.82 -24.35
C GLU A 73 -2.40 -9.82 -25.52
N ALA A 74 -2.10 -10.62 -26.56
CA ALA A 74 -2.79 -10.66 -27.84
C ALA A 74 -4.09 -11.48 -27.78
N THR A 75 -4.07 -12.61 -27.07
CA THR A 75 -5.17 -13.57 -27.03
C THR A 75 -6.00 -13.50 -25.75
N GLY A 76 -5.46 -12.93 -24.67
CA GLY A 76 -6.09 -12.95 -23.34
C GLY A 76 -6.15 -14.36 -22.72
N ALA A 77 -5.52 -15.35 -23.34
CA ALA A 77 -5.47 -16.70 -22.80
C ALA A 77 -4.60 -16.73 -21.54
N PRO A 78 -4.91 -17.57 -20.53
CA PRO A 78 -4.06 -17.73 -19.36
C PRO A 78 -2.65 -18.15 -19.79
N ALA A 79 -1.68 -17.29 -19.48
CA ALA A 79 -0.27 -17.63 -19.63
C ALA A 79 0.13 -18.21 -18.28
N GLY A 80 0.35 -19.53 -18.21
CA GLY A 80 0.56 -20.25 -16.95
C GLY A 80 1.42 -19.46 -15.97
N ALA A 81 0.86 -19.12 -14.81
CA ALA A 81 1.48 -18.21 -13.87
C ALA A 81 2.81 -18.82 -13.38
N THR A 82 3.92 -18.15 -13.69
CA THR A 82 5.22 -18.46 -13.10
C THR A 82 5.55 -17.38 -12.09
N PHE A 83 4.95 -17.48 -10.90
CA PHE A 83 5.47 -16.85 -9.71
C PHE A 83 6.73 -17.61 -9.28
N THR A 84 7.81 -17.45 -10.03
CA THR A 84 9.10 -18.09 -9.73
C THR A 84 9.98 -17.13 -8.94
N GLY A 85 9.81 -17.09 -7.62
CA GLY A 85 10.69 -16.36 -6.70
C GLY A 85 9.98 -15.28 -5.87
N GLU A 86 10.76 -14.34 -5.32
CA GLU A 86 10.28 -13.18 -4.55
C GLU A 86 9.73 -12.04 -5.44
N LYS A 87 9.84 -12.17 -6.76
CA LYS A 87 9.44 -11.15 -7.73
C LYS A 87 8.41 -11.71 -8.70
N MET A 88 7.53 -10.85 -9.17
CA MET A 88 6.65 -11.18 -10.29
C MET A 88 7.48 -11.33 -11.56
N GLN A 89 7.26 -12.42 -12.31
CA GLN A 89 7.92 -12.64 -13.59
C GLN A 89 6.88 -12.68 -14.72
N LEU A 90 7.10 -11.90 -15.77
CA LEU A 90 6.31 -11.90 -17.00
C LEU A 90 7.22 -12.20 -18.19
N ASN A 91 6.72 -12.96 -19.15
CA ASN A 91 7.39 -13.07 -20.44
C ASN A 91 6.96 -11.92 -21.36
N THR A 92 7.80 -11.56 -22.32
CA THR A 92 7.41 -10.60 -23.39
C THR A 92 6.14 -11.08 -24.11
N GLY A 93 5.20 -10.16 -24.34
CA GLY A 93 3.87 -10.44 -24.90
C GLY A 93 2.84 -10.89 -23.86
N GLN A 94 3.11 -10.69 -22.55
CA GLN A 94 2.17 -10.99 -21.48
C GLN A 94 1.74 -9.72 -20.75
N LYS A 95 0.59 -9.80 -20.09
CA LYS A 95 0.08 -8.74 -19.21
C LYS A 95 -0.50 -9.33 -17.94
N ILE A 96 -0.57 -8.50 -16.91
CA ILE A 96 -1.20 -8.79 -15.64
C ILE A 96 -2.01 -7.59 -15.19
N THR A 97 -3.17 -7.84 -14.59
CA THR A 97 -3.96 -6.79 -13.94
C THR A 97 -3.75 -6.88 -12.44
N TYR A 98 -3.41 -5.76 -11.83
CA TYR A 98 -3.38 -5.59 -10.38
C TYR A 98 -4.63 -4.86 -9.92
N THR A 99 -5.15 -5.28 -8.78
CA THR A 99 -6.21 -4.60 -8.05
C THR A 99 -5.71 -4.16 -6.70
N VAL A 100 -6.17 -3.00 -6.23
CA VAL A 100 -5.88 -2.48 -4.90
C VAL A 100 -7.13 -2.57 -4.05
N ASP A 101 -7.00 -3.28 -2.93
CA ASP A 101 -7.98 -3.27 -1.85
C ASP A 101 -7.50 -2.31 -0.77
N THR A 102 -8.42 -1.48 -0.28
CA THR A 102 -8.17 -0.54 0.81
C THR A 102 -9.14 -0.81 1.94
N GLU A 103 -8.62 -1.15 3.12
CA GLU A 103 -9.44 -1.48 4.28
C GLU A 103 -9.11 -0.54 5.43
N ASP A 104 -10.14 -0.02 6.11
CA ASP A 104 -9.96 0.69 7.38
C ASP A 104 -9.64 -0.29 8.53
N ALA A 105 -9.34 0.26 9.72
CA ALA A 105 -9.06 -0.56 10.90
C ALA A 105 -10.25 -1.43 11.37
N SER A 106 -11.46 -1.15 10.89
CA SER A 106 -12.67 -1.92 11.16
C SER A 106 -12.97 -2.97 10.08
N GLY A 107 -12.13 -3.07 9.04
CA GLY A 107 -12.28 -4.01 7.94
C GLY A 107 -13.30 -3.57 6.89
N TYR A 108 -13.66 -2.29 6.83
CA TYR A 108 -14.51 -1.75 5.77
C TYR A 108 -13.69 -1.18 4.63
N ASP A 109 -14.22 -1.32 3.41
CA ASP A 109 -13.62 -0.74 2.21
C ASP A 109 -13.65 0.80 2.27
N THR A 110 -12.51 1.44 2.00
CA THR A 110 -12.36 2.90 2.00
C THR A 110 -12.39 3.45 0.58
N ASN A 111 -13.16 4.50 0.33
CA ASN A 111 -13.20 5.12 -1.00
C ASN A 111 -12.02 6.10 -1.19
N GLU A 112 -10.81 5.56 -1.32
CA GLU A 112 -9.58 6.32 -1.55
C GLU A 112 -9.19 6.34 -3.02
N THR A 113 -8.57 7.44 -3.47
CA THR A 113 -8.01 7.56 -4.81
C THR A 113 -6.60 6.98 -4.83
N ILE A 114 -6.35 6.03 -5.73
CA ILE A 114 -5.04 5.38 -5.87
C ILE A 114 -4.27 6.01 -7.03
N GLU A 115 -3.04 6.42 -6.76
CA GLU A 115 -2.09 6.83 -7.78
C GLU A 115 -1.14 5.67 -8.10
N TRP A 116 -0.97 5.41 -9.40
CA TRP A 116 -0.12 4.35 -9.91
C TRP A 116 1.09 4.91 -10.66
N SER A 117 2.23 4.26 -10.50
CA SER A 117 3.45 4.59 -11.23
C SER A 117 4.31 3.36 -11.48
N VAL A 118 5.18 3.47 -12.48
CA VAL A 118 6.25 2.51 -12.76
C VAL A 118 7.57 3.29 -12.83
N ASP A 119 8.65 2.68 -12.35
CA ASP A 119 9.99 3.29 -12.38
C ASP A 119 10.71 3.11 -13.74
N ASN A 120 10.30 2.11 -14.52
CA ASN A 120 10.88 1.75 -15.80
C ASN A 120 9.78 1.53 -16.86
N ALA A 121 9.43 2.60 -17.57
CA ALA A 121 8.39 2.59 -18.60
C ALA A 121 8.79 1.87 -19.90
N ASP A 122 10.08 1.61 -20.12
CA ASP A 122 10.55 0.86 -21.29
C ASP A 122 10.27 -0.64 -21.11
N SER A 123 10.40 -1.15 -19.89
CA SER A 123 10.11 -2.54 -19.54
C SER A 123 8.66 -2.78 -19.11
N LEU A 124 8.01 -1.81 -18.47
CA LEU A 124 6.65 -1.95 -17.95
C LEU A 124 5.74 -0.85 -18.50
N VAL A 125 4.77 -1.23 -19.34
CA VAL A 125 3.75 -0.29 -19.81
C VAL A 125 2.54 -0.37 -18.90
N LEU A 126 2.23 0.74 -18.22
CA LEU A 126 1.14 0.85 -17.25
C LEU A 126 -0.11 1.43 -17.91
N THR A 127 -1.25 0.77 -17.72
CA THR A 127 -2.59 1.28 -18.07
C THR A 127 -3.46 1.28 -16.84
N VAL A 128 -3.82 2.47 -16.35
CA VAL A 128 -4.69 2.63 -15.17
C VAL A 128 -6.15 2.63 -15.63
N SER A 129 -7.00 1.91 -14.92
CA SER A 129 -8.44 1.91 -15.17
C SER A 129 -9.10 3.21 -14.71
N GLU A 130 -10.31 3.48 -15.22
CA GLU A 130 -11.08 4.67 -14.84
C GLU A 130 -11.46 4.68 -13.35
N ASP A 131 -11.60 3.51 -12.73
CA ASP A 131 -11.92 3.39 -11.30
C ASP A 131 -10.72 3.65 -10.39
N THR A 132 -9.52 3.77 -10.95
CA THR A 132 -8.22 3.92 -10.26
C THR A 132 -7.83 2.78 -9.33
N ARG A 133 -8.71 1.83 -9.04
CA ARG A 133 -8.45 0.68 -8.15
C ARG A 133 -7.80 -0.48 -8.88
N SER A 134 -7.86 -0.49 -10.21
CA SER A 134 -7.15 -1.47 -11.01
C SER A 134 -6.18 -0.83 -11.99
N ALA A 135 -5.07 -1.51 -12.22
CA ALA A 135 -4.12 -1.14 -13.26
C ALA A 135 -3.58 -2.40 -13.96
N THR A 136 -3.49 -2.34 -15.28
CA THR A 136 -2.89 -3.39 -16.08
C THR A 136 -1.44 -3.02 -16.40
N VAL A 137 -0.53 -3.94 -16.13
CA VAL A 137 0.87 -3.86 -16.54
C VAL A 137 1.07 -4.79 -17.73
N VAL A 138 1.58 -4.24 -18.82
CA VAL A 138 1.92 -4.95 -20.05
C VAL A 138 3.43 -5.04 -20.16
N SER A 139 3.94 -6.23 -20.53
CA SER A 139 5.36 -6.45 -20.74
C SER A 139 5.88 -5.64 -21.93
N GLY A 140 6.91 -4.82 -21.71
CA GLY A 140 7.65 -4.11 -22.75
C GLY A 140 8.96 -4.80 -23.08
N ALA A 141 10.05 -4.02 -23.10
CA ALA A 141 11.40 -4.55 -23.31
C ALA A 141 11.86 -5.42 -22.12
N PRO A 142 12.66 -6.48 -22.37
CA PRO A 142 13.26 -7.27 -21.29
C PRO A 142 14.04 -6.41 -20.29
N GLY A 143 13.86 -6.69 -19.01
CA GLY A 143 14.40 -5.89 -17.91
C GLY A 143 13.49 -5.95 -16.70
N SER A 144 13.89 -5.28 -15.62
CA SER A 144 13.12 -5.22 -14.38
C SER A 144 12.59 -3.81 -14.12
N GLY A 145 11.47 -3.73 -13.42
CA GLY A 145 10.91 -2.49 -12.90
C GLY A 145 10.07 -2.74 -11.64
N VAL A 146 9.61 -1.67 -11.03
CA VAL A 146 8.78 -1.67 -9.83
C VAL A 146 7.48 -0.94 -10.15
N LEU A 147 6.38 -1.64 -9.94
CA LEU A 147 5.03 -1.07 -9.90
C LEU A 147 4.80 -0.49 -8.51
N LYS A 148 4.30 0.74 -8.44
CA LYS A 148 3.93 1.40 -7.19
C LYS A 148 2.47 1.84 -7.25
N ALA A 149 1.71 1.45 -6.23
CA ALA A 149 0.38 1.98 -5.91
C ALA A 149 0.48 2.81 -4.63
N SER A 150 -0.10 4.01 -4.63
CA SER A 150 -0.03 4.91 -3.47
C SER A 150 -1.31 5.68 -3.22
N ILE A 151 -1.54 6.05 -1.95
CA ILE A 151 -2.57 6.98 -1.52
C ILE A 151 -1.84 8.18 -0.89
N PRO A 152 -1.54 9.25 -1.66
CA PRO A 152 -0.78 10.39 -1.16
C PRO A 152 -1.43 11.06 0.05
N ALA A 153 -2.77 11.11 0.09
CA ALA A 153 -3.52 11.70 1.20
C ALA A 153 -3.26 11.01 2.55
N LEU A 154 -2.92 9.73 2.54
CA LEU A 154 -2.65 8.91 3.72
C LEU A 154 -1.17 8.55 3.89
N GLY A 155 -0.32 8.92 2.93
CA GLY A 155 1.10 8.54 2.91
C GLY A 155 1.33 7.03 2.81
N LEU A 156 0.38 6.28 2.23
CA LEU A 156 0.47 4.83 2.08
C LEU A 156 0.98 4.47 0.69
N GLU A 157 1.83 3.45 0.63
CA GLU A 157 2.33 2.89 -0.62
C GLU A 157 2.49 1.37 -0.54
N ALA A 158 2.26 0.70 -1.68
CA ALA A 158 2.66 -0.67 -1.90
C ALA A 158 3.41 -0.75 -3.22
N THR A 159 4.45 -1.59 -3.23
CA THR A 159 5.33 -1.77 -4.37
C THR A 159 5.45 -3.24 -4.72
N GLU A 160 5.47 -3.55 -6.00
CA GLU A 160 5.72 -4.90 -6.53
C GLU A 160 6.84 -4.84 -7.57
N ALA A 161 7.86 -5.66 -7.39
CA ALA A 161 8.93 -5.80 -8.37
C ALA A 161 8.51 -6.79 -9.47
N ILE A 162 8.60 -6.35 -10.73
CA ILE A 162 8.23 -7.12 -11.91
C ILE A 162 9.45 -7.27 -12.81
N ASP A 163 9.74 -8.50 -13.21
CA ASP A 163 10.81 -8.86 -14.13
C ASP A 163 10.26 -9.35 -15.46
N ILE A 164 10.72 -8.76 -16.56
CA ILE A 164 10.34 -9.10 -17.93
C ILE A 164 11.43 -9.95 -18.56
N VAL A 165 11.09 -11.21 -18.84
CA VAL A 165 11.99 -12.17 -19.48
C VAL A 165 11.60 -12.37 -20.94
N PRO A 166 12.56 -12.47 -21.87
CA PRO A 166 12.24 -12.75 -23.26
C PRO A 166 11.51 -14.09 -23.40
N ALA A 167 10.41 -14.10 -24.17
CA ALA A 167 9.73 -15.33 -24.54
C ALA A 167 10.70 -16.25 -25.31
N GLY A 168 10.99 -17.44 -24.77
CA GLY A 168 11.93 -18.40 -25.36
C GLY A 168 13.25 -18.58 -24.59
N THR A 169 13.45 -17.89 -23.47
CA THR A 169 14.62 -18.12 -22.61
C THR A 169 14.38 -19.33 -21.70
N ALA A 170 15.19 -20.38 -21.85
CA ALA A 170 15.14 -21.53 -20.94
C ALA A 170 15.70 -21.12 -19.57
N THR A 171 14.85 -21.03 -18.55
CA THR A 171 15.30 -20.81 -17.17
C THR A 171 16.04 -22.05 -16.68
N ILE A 172 17.37 -21.99 -16.58
CA ILE A 172 18.18 -23.06 -16.00
C ILE A 172 18.02 -22.97 -14.47
N LYS A 173 17.24 -23.89 -13.89
CA LYS A 173 17.17 -24.07 -12.44
C LYS A 173 18.37 -24.92 -12.00
N LEU A 174 19.35 -24.30 -11.34
CA LEU A 174 20.40 -25.04 -10.65
C LEU A 174 19.79 -25.65 -9.38
N VAL A 175 19.62 -26.97 -9.38
CA VAL A 175 19.28 -27.74 -8.18
C VAL A 175 20.58 -28.18 -7.55
N ALA A 176 20.79 -27.84 -6.27
CA ALA A 176 21.92 -28.38 -5.52
C ALA A 176 21.81 -29.90 -5.48
N GLY A 177 22.78 -30.59 -6.07
CA GLY A 177 22.90 -32.04 -5.95
C GLY A 177 23.28 -32.44 -4.52
N PRO A 178 23.04 -33.71 -4.12
CA PRO A 178 23.56 -34.21 -2.86
C PRO A 178 25.10 -34.10 -2.84
N VAL A 179 25.65 -33.71 -1.69
CA VAL A 179 27.09 -33.73 -1.45
C VAL A 179 27.49 -35.19 -1.28
N GLU A 180 28.23 -35.75 -2.24
CA GLU A 180 28.89 -37.03 -2.05
C GLU A 180 30.11 -36.80 -1.15
N GLU A 181 30.10 -37.39 0.04
CA GLU A 181 31.31 -37.46 0.87
C GLU A 181 32.33 -38.36 0.16
N GLU A 182 33.46 -37.77 -0.22
CA GLU A 182 34.60 -38.49 -0.79
C GLU A 182 35.12 -39.45 0.29
N ASN A 183 34.80 -40.73 0.14
CA ASN A 183 35.24 -41.78 1.04
C ASN A 183 36.78 -41.88 0.94
N PRO A 184 37.55 -41.69 2.02
CA PRO A 184 39.00 -41.69 1.95
C PRO A 184 39.50 -43.04 1.42
N ALA A 185 40.40 -42.98 0.44
CA ALA A 185 40.99 -44.15 -0.19
C ALA A 185 41.65 -45.07 0.85
N PRO A 186 41.53 -46.40 0.75
CA PRO A 186 42.17 -47.31 1.67
C PRO A 186 43.70 -47.22 1.53
N GLU A 187 44.39 -46.97 2.65
CA GLU A 187 45.85 -47.01 2.75
C GLU A 187 46.38 -48.39 2.30
N GLN A 188 47.34 -48.39 1.37
CA GLN A 188 48.16 -49.55 1.00
C GLN A 188 49.45 -49.58 1.81
#